data_AF-A0A5Q0L6B7-F1
#
_entry.id   AF-A0A5Q0L6B7-F1
#
_cell.length_a   1.000
_cell.length_b   1.000
_cell.length_c   1.000
_cell.angle_alpha   90.00
_cell.angle_beta   90.00
_cell.angle_gamma   90.00
#
_symmetry.space_group_name_H-M   'P 1'
#
loop_
_entity.id
_entity.type
_entity.pdbx_description
1 polymer ?
#
loop_
_entity_poly.entity_id
_entity_poly.type
_entity_poly.pdbx_seq_one_letter_code
_entity_poly.pdbx_strand_id
1 'polypeptide(L)'
;MRGSVDGLESSAPIGAMLPAVFADDDLALRFVAGLDEVVAPILLALDCLHSYFDPALAPADFARWLGTWVGAELDGSEPDDRLRAAVAAAAYLHRVRGTRRGLAEAVRLAFGAEPEITESGAAAWDPRPLGPVPGDRLPRLHVTLRLPDPTPADEYRLESLVAAARPAHMPYTVQVTAAERTSER
;
A
#
# COMPACT_ATOMS: atom_id res chain seq x y z
N MET A 1 -9.56 3.25 -16.64
CA MET A 1 -10.03 2.26 -17.62
C MET A 1 -8.96 2.17 -18.70
N ARG A 2 -8.45 0.97 -18.98
CA ARG A 2 -7.58 0.74 -20.14
C ARG A 2 -8.51 0.45 -21.31
N GLY A 3 -8.72 1.41 -22.19
CA GLY A 3 -9.74 1.35 -23.24
C GLY A 3 -9.29 2.11 -24.48
N SER A 4 -10.15 2.11 -25.50
CA SER A 4 -9.91 2.90 -26.71
C SER A 4 -9.75 4.38 -26.38
N VAL A 5 -8.76 5.01 -27.01
CA VAL A 5 -8.52 6.45 -26.92
C VAL A 5 -8.57 6.97 -28.35
N ASP A 6 -9.45 7.95 -28.60
CA ASP A 6 -9.66 8.49 -29.94
C ASP A 6 -8.37 9.09 -30.49
N GLY A 7 -7.98 8.64 -31.69
CA GLY A 7 -6.76 9.10 -32.36
C GLY A 7 -5.45 8.57 -31.74
N LEU A 8 -5.49 7.55 -30.87
CA LEU A 8 -4.28 6.92 -30.37
C LEU A 8 -3.60 6.11 -31.47
N GLU A 9 -2.38 6.50 -31.81
CA GLU A 9 -1.55 5.77 -32.76
C GLU A 9 -0.86 4.57 -32.10
N SER A 10 -0.71 3.48 -32.86
CA SER A 10 0.05 2.30 -32.45
C SER A 10 1.55 2.62 -32.46
N SER A 11 2.28 2.27 -31.39
CA SER A 11 3.74 2.38 -31.33
C SER A 11 4.46 1.36 -32.24
N ALA A 12 3.72 0.35 -32.75
CA ALA A 12 4.20 -0.66 -33.67
C ALA A 12 3.18 -0.89 -34.81
N PRO A 13 3.06 0.03 -35.77
CA PRO A 13 2.05 -0.03 -36.82
C PRO A 13 2.24 -1.26 -37.73
N ILE A 14 1.17 -2.03 -37.92
CA ILE A 14 1.22 -3.29 -38.69
C ILE A 14 1.55 -3.03 -40.16
N GLY A 15 1.07 -1.93 -40.73
CA GLY A 15 1.32 -1.58 -42.14
C GLY A 15 2.81 -1.53 -42.51
N ALA A 16 3.66 -1.07 -41.59
CA ALA A 16 5.11 -0.99 -41.79
C ALA A 16 5.82 -2.36 -41.74
N MET A 17 5.13 -3.39 -41.24
CA MET A 17 5.64 -4.76 -41.11
C MET A 17 5.07 -5.70 -42.17
N LEU A 18 4.24 -5.19 -43.09
CA LEU A 18 3.66 -6.01 -44.14
C LEU A 18 4.71 -6.49 -45.16
N PRO A 19 4.58 -7.72 -45.68
CA PRO A 19 5.36 -8.15 -46.84
C PRO A 19 5.16 -7.22 -48.04
N ALA A 20 6.18 -7.08 -48.88
CA ALA A 20 6.17 -6.14 -50.02
C ALA A 20 4.97 -6.30 -50.97
N VAL A 21 4.44 -7.51 -51.12
CA VAL A 21 3.23 -7.79 -51.94
C VAL A 21 1.97 -7.07 -51.44
N PHE A 22 1.92 -6.69 -50.17
CA PHE A 22 0.79 -5.99 -49.54
C PHE A 22 1.10 -4.53 -49.17
N ALA A 23 2.35 -4.10 -49.32
CA ALA A 23 2.80 -2.79 -48.84
C ALA A 23 2.19 -1.61 -49.63
N ASP A 24 1.83 -1.83 -50.90
CA ASP A 24 1.23 -0.82 -51.78
C ASP A 24 -0.29 -1.02 -51.99
N ASP A 25 -0.91 -1.97 -51.29
CA ASP A 25 -2.35 -2.26 -51.43
C ASP A 25 -3.18 -1.41 -50.46
N ASP A 26 -4.01 -0.49 -50.99
CA ASP A 26 -4.84 0.42 -50.19
C ASP A 26 -5.80 -0.30 -49.24
N LEU A 27 -6.41 -1.40 -49.70
CA LEU A 27 -7.35 -2.16 -48.88
C LEU A 27 -6.62 -2.85 -47.73
N ALA A 28 -5.47 -3.47 -48.01
CA ALA A 28 -4.65 -4.12 -47.00
C ALA A 28 -4.18 -3.11 -45.94
N LEU A 29 -3.67 -1.95 -46.36
CA LEU A 29 -3.22 -0.88 -45.46
C LEU A 29 -4.35 -0.37 -44.58
N ARG A 30 -5.53 -0.07 -45.14
CA ARG A 30 -6.69 0.41 -44.38
C ARG A 30 -7.26 -0.66 -43.45
N PHE A 31 -7.23 -1.92 -43.85
CA PHE A 31 -7.67 -3.03 -43.01
C PHE A 31 -6.78 -3.17 -41.77
N VAL A 32 -5.45 -3.18 -41.95
CA VAL A 32 -4.53 -3.30 -40.80
C VAL A 32 -4.48 -2.04 -39.94
N ALA A 33 -4.72 -0.85 -40.51
CA ALA A 33 -4.87 0.38 -39.74
C ALA A 33 -6.04 0.28 -38.73
N GLY A 34 -7.16 -0.34 -39.13
CA GLY A 34 -8.26 -0.62 -38.20
C GLY A 34 -7.88 -1.61 -37.08
N LEU A 35 -6.96 -2.54 -37.34
CA LEU A 35 -6.41 -3.43 -36.30
C LEU A 35 -5.46 -2.68 -35.37
N ASP A 36 -4.65 -1.76 -35.91
CA ASP A 36 -3.78 -0.90 -35.12
C ASP A 36 -4.57 -0.07 -34.11
N GLU A 37 -5.75 0.47 -34.47
CA GLU A 37 -6.64 1.16 -33.52
C GLU A 37 -7.06 0.29 -32.32
N VAL A 38 -7.31 -1.00 -32.55
CA VAL A 38 -7.72 -1.95 -31.50
C VAL A 38 -6.54 -2.33 -30.60
N VAL A 39 -5.34 -2.46 -31.17
CA VAL A 39 -4.14 -2.93 -30.45
C VAL A 39 -3.40 -1.78 -29.76
N ALA A 40 -3.50 -0.54 -30.25
CA ALA A 40 -2.77 0.61 -29.72
C ALA A 40 -2.92 0.82 -28.20
N PRO A 41 -4.11 0.68 -27.57
CA PRO A 41 -4.24 0.78 -26.12
C PRO A 41 -3.48 -0.30 -25.34
N ILE A 42 -3.32 -1.50 -25.92
CA ILE A 42 -2.56 -2.60 -25.32
C ILE A 42 -1.07 -2.26 -25.35
N LEU A 43 -0.56 -1.81 -26.49
CA LEU A 43 0.83 -1.39 -26.63
C LEU A 43 1.15 -0.21 -25.71
N LEU A 44 0.27 0.80 -25.63
CA LEU A 44 0.41 1.91 -24.69
C LEU A 44 0.51 1.42 -23.24
N ALA A 45 -0.32 0.44 -22.85
CA ALA A 45 -0.26 -0.13 -21.50
C ALA A 45 1.05 -0.89 -21.23
N LEU A 46 1.63 -1.55 -22.25
CA LEU A 46 2.91 -2.24 -22.16
C LEU A 46 4.08 -1.26 -22.13
N ASP A 47 4.07 -0.24 -22.99
CA ASP A 47 5.08 0.82 -23.04
C ASP A 47 5.14 1.60 -21.71
N CYS A 48 3.97 1.78 -21.07
CA CYS A 48 3.84 2.39 -19.74
C CYS A 48 3.74 1.39 -18.59
N LEU A 49 4.12 0.12 -18.78
CA LEU A 49 3.92 -0.93 -17.77
C LEU A 49 4.60 -0.60 -16.44
N HIS A 50 5.76 0.03 -16.47
CA HIS A 50 6.49 0.45 -15.27
C HIS A 50 5.65 1.36 -14.34
N SER A 51 4.84 2.25 -14.91
CA SER A 51 3.96 3.16 -14.16
C SER A 51 2.88 2.43 -13.36
N TYR A 52 2.54 1.19 -13.72
CA TYR A 52 1.60 0.37 -12.95
C TYR A 52 2.21 -0.17 -11.65
N PHE A 53 3.53 -0.24 -11.56
CA PHE A 53 4.24 -0.66 -10.35
C PHE A 53 4.68 0.50 -9.46
N ASP A 54 4.48 1.74 -9.91
CA ASP A 54 4.65 2.94 -9.08
C ASP A 54 3.30 3.33 -8.46
N PRO A 55 3.11 3.21 -7.12
CA PRO A 55 1.87 3.58 -6.47
C PRO A 55 1.46 5.04 -6.65
N ALA A 56 2.37 5.95 -7.01
CA ALA A 56 2.02 7.33 -7.32
C ALA A 56 1.38 7.51 -8.70
N LEU A 57 1.65 6.59 -9.64
CA LEU A 57 1.24 6.71 -11.04
C LEU A 57 0.18 5.67 -11.44
N ALA A 58 0.13 4.54 -10.74
CA ALA A 58 -0.76 3.44 -11.08
C ALA A 58 -2.24 3.88 -11.07
N PRO A 59 -3.08 3.41 -12.00
CA PRO A 59 -4.53 3.56 -11.89
C PRO A 59 -5.07 2.99 -10.57
N ALA A 60 -6.08 3.64 -9.98
CA ALA A 60 -6.56 3.34 -8.63
C ALA A 60 -7.05 1.88 -8.46
N ASP A 61 -7.64 1.29 -9.50
CA ASP A 61 -8.03 -0.12 -9.55
C ASP A 61 -6.81 -1.04 -9.48
N PHE A 62 -5.75 -0.72 -10.24
CA PHE A 62 -4.51 -1.50 -10.21
C PHE A 62 -3.73 -1.29 -8.92
N ALA A 63 -3.69 -0.08 -8.36
CA ALA A 63 -3.06 0.18 -7.06
C ALA A 63 -3.75 -0.63 -5.94
N ARG A 64 -5.08 -0.74 -5.97
CA ARG A 64 -5.84 -1.60 -5.05
C ARG A 64 -5.49 -3.08 -5.21
N TRP A 65 -5.40 -3.56 -6.45
CA TRP A 65 -4.95 -4.93 -6.73
C TRP A 65 -3.49 -5.16 -6.28
N LEU A 66 -2.58 -4.21 -6.56
CA LEU A 66 -1.19 -4.29 -6.16
C LEU A 66 -1.06 -4.36 -4.64
N GLY A 67 -1.91 -3.65 -3.90
CA GLY A 67 -2.02 -3.71 -2.44
C GLY A 67 -2.24 -5.14 -1.92
N THR A 68 -3.07 -5.94 -2.58
CA THR A 68 -3.30 -7.34 -2.18
C THR A 68 -2.07 -8.22 -2.45
N TRP A 69 -1.31 -7.89 -3.50
CA TRP A 69 -0.11 -8.63 -3.88
C TRP A 69 1.07 -8.35 -2.95
N VAL A 70 1.26 -7.09 -2.55
CA VAL A 70 2.34 -6.69 -1.62
C VAL A 70 1.97 -6.89 -0.15
N GLY A 71 0.75 -7.35 0.14
CA GLY A 71 0.26 -7.53 1.50
C GLY A 71 0.20 -6.21 2.28
N ALA A 72 -0.28 -5.14 1.65
CA ALA A 72 -0.60 -3.91 2.36
C ALA A 72 -1.78 -4.18 3.30
N GLU A 73 -1.64 -3.81 4.57
CA GLU A 73 -2.67 -4.01 5.61
C GLU A 73 -3.81 -3.00 5.39
N LEU A 74 -4.76 -3.36 4.52
CA LEU A 74 -5.88 -2.53 4.05
C LEU A 74 -7.22 -3.24 4.32
N ASP A 75 -8.26 -2.48 4.64
CA ASP A 75 -9.64 -2.96 4.80
C ASP A 75 -10.55 -2.67 3.59
N GLY A 76 -10.05 -1.91 2.62
CA GLY A 76 -10.74 -1.58 1.36
C GLY A 76 -11.58 -0.31 1.42
N SER A 77 -11.70 0.33 2.58
CA SER A 77 -12.42 1.60 2.77
C SER A 77 -11.52 2.84 2.65
N GLU A 78 -10.22 2.64 2.41
CA GLU A 78 -9.24 3.71 2.40
C GLU A 78 -9.48 4.69 1.24
N PRO A 79 -9.36 5.99 1.50
CA PRO A 79 -9.21 7.00 0.46
C PRO A 79 -7.97 6.70 -0.41
N ASP A 80 -7.99 7.15 -1.67
CA ASP A 80 -6.98 6.80 -2.69
C ASP A 80 -5.55 7.19 -2.29
N ASP A 81 -5.37 8.33 -1.61
CA ASP A 81 -4.07 8.79 -1.10
C ASP A 81 -3.50 7.83 -0.05
N ARG A 82 -4.32 7.37 0.90
CA ARG A 82 -3.93 6.40 1.94
C ARG A 82 -3.67 5.03 1.35
N LEU A 83 -4.50 4.59 0.42
CA LEU A 83 -4.28 3.35 -0.33
C LEU A 83 -2.88 3.35 -0.96
N ARG A 84 -2.55 4.40 -1.73
CA ARG A 84 -1.25 4.53 -2.40
C ARG A 84 -0.09 4.59 -1.42
N ALA A 85 -0.24 5.36 -0.33
CA ALA A 85 0.77 5.45 0.71
C ALA A 85 1.04 4.09 1.38
N ALA A 86 0.00 3.32 1.68
CA ALA A 86 0.13 1.99 2.24
C ALA A 86 0.83 1.01 1.27
N VAL A 87 0.43 1.00 -0.01
CA VAL A 87 1.08 0.15 -1.03
C VAL A 87 2.57 0.51 -1.18
N ALA A 88 2.89 1.80 -1.23
CA ALA A 88 4.27 2.27 -1.31
C ALA A 88 5.12 1.89 -0.09
N ALA A 89 4.53 1.93 1.11
CA ALA A 89 5.22 1.62 2.36
C ALA A 89 5.33 0.12 2.65
N ALA A 90 4.47 -0.72 2.07
CA ALA A 90 4.30 -2.13 2.42
C ALA A 90 5.63 -2.90 2.49
N ALA A 91 6.45 -2.84 1.43
CA ALA A 91 7.72 -3.57 1.38
C ALA A 91 8.70 -3.16 2.49
N TYR A 92 8.70 -1.89 2.89
CA TYR A 92 9.52 -1.41 3.99
C TYR A 92 8.93 -1.81 5.35
N LEU A 93 7.61 -1.69 5.53
CA LEU A 93 6.92 -2.11 6.75
C LEU A 93 7.12 -3.59 7.03
N HIS A 94 7.12 -4.45 6.01
CA HIS A 94 7.43 -5.87 6.17
C HIS A 94 8.83 -6.12 6.74
N ARG A 95 9.83 -5.30 6.37
CA ARG A 95 11.20 -5.44 6.91
C ARG A 95 11.30 -5.09 8.39
N VAL A 96 10.36 -4.31 8.91
CA VAL A 96 10.37 -3.79 10.28
C VAL A 96 9.16 -4.26 11.08
N ARG A 97 8.43 -5.24 10.55
CA ARG A 97 7.26 -5.85 11.17
C ARG A 97 7.66 -6.47 12.51
N GLY A 98 6.73 -6.42 13.47
CA GLY A 98 6.97 -6.89 14.83
C GLY A 98 7.85 -5.97 15.69
N THR A 99 8.26 -4.80 15.18
CA THR A 99 8.93 -3.76 15.98
C THR A 99 7.95 -2.66 16.38
N ARG A 100 8.23 -1.96 17.49
CA ARG A 100 7.48 -0.75 17.90
C ARG A 100 7.38 0.27 16.76
N ARG A 101 8.49 0.50 16.05
CA ARG A 101 8.56 1.45 14.93
C ARG A 101 7.67 1.03 13.77
N GLY A 102 7.76 -0.23 13.35
CA GLY A 102 6.92 -0.75 12.27
C GLY A 102 5.43 -0.70 12.60
N LEU A 103 5.07 -1.06 13.84
CA LEU A 103 3.68 -0.98 14.30
C LEU A 103 3.16 0.46 14.35
N ALA A 104 3.96 1.39 14.89
CA ALA A 104 3.59 2.80 14.94
C ALA A 104 3.34 3.37 13.53
N GLU A 105 4.22 3.05 12.59
CA GLU A 105 4.12 3.54 11.23
C GLU A 105 2.93 2.94 10.46
N ALA A 106 2.63 1.66 10.67
CA ALA A 106 1.44 1.02 10.11
C ALA A 106 0.14 1.68 10.62
N VAL A 107 0.04 1.92 11.93
CA VAL A 107 -1.12 2.61 12.52
C VAL A 107 -1.22 4.04 11.99
N ARG A 108 -0.10 4.78 11.90
CA ARG A 108 -0.08 6.14 11.37
C ARG A 108 -0.57 6.20 9.92
N LEU A 109 -0.22 5.23 9.08
CA LEU A 109 -0.68 5.17 7.69
C LEU A 109 -2.18 4.87 7.59
N ALA A 110 -2.69 3.94 8.40
CA ALA A 110 -4.11 3.57 8.38
C ALA A 110 -5.03 4.66 8.97
N PHE A 111 -4.61 5.27 10.07
CA PHE A 111 -5.46 6.19 10.87
C PHE A 111 -5.08 7.67 10.72
N GLY A 112 -3.90 7.98 10.18
CA GLY A 112 -3.39 9.35 10.12
C GLY A 112 -2.95 9.92 11.47
N ALA A 113 -2.86 9.08 12.51
CA ALA A 113 -2.51 9.49 13.87
C ALA A 113 -1.42 8.57 14.46
N GLU A 114 -0.54 9.17 15.26
CA GLU A 114 0.54 8.42 15.93
C GLU A 114 0.00 7.67 17.15
N PRO A 115 0.25 6.35 17.28
CA PRO A 115 -0.17 5.61 18.47
C PRO A 115 0.81 5.78 19.63
N GLU A 116 0.26 5.68 20.85
CA GLU A 116 1.04 5.42 22.05
C GLU A 116 1.21 3.90 22.20
N ILE A 117 2.46 3.44 22.21
CA ILE A 117 2.78 2.02 22.34
C ILE A 117 3.58 1.78 23.62
N THR A 118 3.11 0.85 24.46
CA THR A 118 3.86 0.38 25.63
C THR A 118 4.01 -1.14 25.56
N GLU A 119 5.20 -1.64 25.87
CA GLU A 119 5.53 -3.05 25.74
C GLU A 119 6.54 -3.49 26.80
N SER A 120 6.62 -4.80 27.06
CA SER A 120 7.42 -5.40 28.15
C SER A 120 8.91 -5.53 27.86
N GLY A 121 9.30 -5.57 26.59
CA GLY A 121 10.66 -5.73 26.13
C GLY A 121 11.51 -4.49 26.40
N ALA A 122 12.80 -4.73 26.57
CA ALA A 122 13.80 -3.67 26.66
C ALA A 122 15.18 -4.24 26.29
N ALA A 123 16.07 -3.36 25.85
CA ALA A 123 17.47 -3.68 25.61
C ALA A 123 18.34 -2.68 26.37
N ALA A 124 19.28 -3.18 27.16
CA ALA A 124 20.24 -2.40 27.92
C ALA A 124 21.57 -3.16 27.94
N TRP A 125 22.65 -2.45 28.29
CA TRP A 125 23.96 -3.05 28.50
C TRP A 125 24.44 -2.74 29.91
N ASP A 126 25.22 -3.65 30.50
CA ASP A 126 25.87 -3.45 31.80
C ASP A 126 27.36 -3.80 31.66
N PRO A 127 28.28 -2.97 32.18
CA PRO A 127 29.71 -3.28 32.17
C PRO A 127 30.09 -4.47 33.07
N ARG A 128 29.20 -4.91 33.97
CA ARG A 128 29.42 -6.05 34.85
C ARG A 128 28.75 -7.32 34.31
N PRO A 129 29.41 -8.48 34.43
CA PRO A 129 28.76 -9.76 34.18
C PRO A 129 27.50 -9.92 35.06
N LEU A 130 26.43 -10.49 34.50
CA LEU A 130 25.15 -10.75 35.20
C LEU A 130 24.46 -9.48 35.74
N GLY A 131 24.59 -8.35 35.03
CA GLY A 131 23.77 -7.17 35.28
C GLY A 131 22.26 -7.44 35.19
N PRO A 132 21.41 -6.52 35.70
CA PRO A 132 19.97 -6.70 35.70
C PRO A 132 19.45 -6.88 34.27
N VAL A 133 18.58 -7.87 34.08
CA VAL A 133 17.88 -8.06 32.80
C VAL A 133 16.81 -6.97 32.69
N PRO A 134 16.85 -6.11 31.66
CA PRO A 134 15.87 -5.04 31.49
C PRO A 134 14.53 -5.60 31.00
N GLY A 135 13.46 -4.83 31.22
CA GLY A 135 12.10 -5.19 30.81
C GLY A 135 11.40 -6.09 31.82
N ASP A 136 10.25 -6.62 31.41
CA ASP A 136 9.37 -7.40 32.26
C ASP A 136 9.30 -8.86 31.82
N ARG A 137 9.09 -9.76 32.79
CA ARG A 137 9.00 -11.21 32.56
C ARG A 137 7.75 -11.63 31.79
N LEU A 138 6.65 -10.90 31.98
CA LEU A 138 5.38 -11.21 31.35
C LEU A 138 5.25 -10.38 30.05
N PRO A 139 5.07 -11.03 28.90
CA PRO A 139 4.93 -10.31 27.65
C PRO A 139 3.61 -9.54 27.67
N ARG A 140 3.65 -8.25 27.33
CA ARG A 140 2.47 -7.42 27.06
C ARG A 140 2.75 -6.35 26.02
N LEU A 141 1.76 -6.05 25.19
CA LEU A 141 1.75 -4.96 24.24
C LEU A 141 0.43 -4.18 24.43
N HIS A 142 0.50 -2.89 24.70
CA HIS A 142 -0.68 -2.04 24.75
C HIS A 142 -0.53 -0.91 23.75
N VAL A 143 -1.54 -0.77 22.88
CA VAL A 143 -1.58 0.23 21.82
C VAL A 143 -2.78 1.14 22.05
N THR A 144 -2.51 2.41 22.29
CA THR A 144 -3.55 3.43 22.46
C THR A 144 -3.51 4.38 21.28
N LEU A 145 -4.67 4.61 20.67
CA LEU A 145 -4.83 5.56 19.58
C LEU A 145 -5.82 6.66 19.99
N ARG A 146 -5.43 7.91 19.76
CA ARG A 146 -6.29 9.08 20.00
C ARG A 146 -6.78 9.61 18.67
N LEU A 147 -8.10 9.67 18.49
CA LEU A 147 -8.74 10.19 17.26
C LEU A 147 -9.67 11.37 17.60
N PRO A 148 -9.86 12.34 16.68
CA PRO A 148 -10.76 13.47 16.91
C PRO A 148 -12.23 13.08 17.11
N ASP A 149 -12.69 12.09 16.33
CA ASP A 149 -14.07 11.58 16.34
C ASP A 149 -14.05 10.05 16.22
N PRO A 150 -13.72 9.32 17.31
CA PRO A 150 -13.58 7.88 17.28
C PRO A 150 -14.95 7.20 17.16
N THR A 151 -15.04 6.21 16.29
CA THR A 151 -16.21 5.34 16.13
C THR A 151 -15.93 3.94 16.70
N PRO A 152 -16.97 3.16 17.04
CA PRO A 152 -16.77 1.76 17.46
C PRO A 152 -16.06 0.89 16.40
N ALA A 153 -16.15 1.27 15.11
CA ALA A 153 -15.45 0.58 14.04
C ALA A 153 -13.93 0.78 14.10
N ASP A 154 -13.45 1.91 14.63
CA ASP A 154 -12.02 2.21 14.68
C ASP A 154 -11.26 1.29 15.62
N GLU A 155 -11.89 0.86 16.72
CA GLU A 155 -11.29 -0.11 17.65
C GLU A 155 -11.11 -1.48 16.99
N TYR A 156 -12.13 -1.95 16.25
CA TYR A 156 -12.03 -3.20 15.48
C TYR A 156 -10.96 -3.13 14.37
N ARG A 157 -10.88 -2.00 13.67
CA ARG A 157 -9.86 -1.75 12.64
C ARG A 157 -8.45 -1.74 13.25
N LEU A 158 -8.29 -1.09 14.41
CA LEU A 158 -7.02 -1.03 15.12
C LEU A 158 -6.63 -2.42 15.62
N GLU A 159 -7.58 -3.16 16.19
CA GLU A 159 -7.37 -4.54 16.62
C GLU A 159 -6.88 -5.42 15.47
N SER A 160 -7.56 -5.36 14.30
CA SER A 160 -7.20 -6.13 13.11
C SER A 160 -5.79 -5.81 12.62
N LEU A 161 -5.44 -4.52 12.56
CA LEU A 161 -4.12 -4.06 12.15
C LEU A 161 -3.03 -4.50 13.14
N VAL A 162 -3.23 -4.28 14.44
CA VAL A 162 -2.27 -4.68 15.48
C VAL A 162 -2.10 -6.20 15.50
N ALA A 163 -3.18 -6.96 15.35
CA ALA A 163 -3.16 -8.41 15.28
C ALA A 163 -2.29 -8.92 14.14
N ALA A 164 -2.38 -8.28 12.96
CA ALA A 164 -1.56 -8.62 11.82
C ALA A 164 -0.09 -8.18 12.03
N ALA A 165 0.16 -6.98 12.52
CA ALA A 165 1.50 -6.39 12.57
C ALA A 165 2.38 -6.90 13.73
N ARG A 166 1.79 -7.43 14.82
CA ARG A 166 2.53 -7.93 16.00
C ARG A 166 3.23 -9.27 15.74
N PRO A 167 4.25 -9.63 16.55
CA PRO A 167 4.72 -11.01 16.63
C PRO A 167 3.59 -11.93 17.13
N ALA A 168 3.44 -13.12 16.53
CA ALA A 168 2.32 -14.02 16.80
C ALA A 168 2.14 -14.39 18.30
N HIS A 169 3.25 -14.53 19.03
CA HIS A 169 3.26 -14.91 20.44
C HIS A 169 2.93 -13.76 21.41
N MET A 170 2.85 -12.52 20.92
CA MET A 170 2.88 -11.33 21.78
C MET A 170 1.46 -10.90 22.21
N PRO A 171 0.96 -11.22 23.42
CA PRO A 171 -0.38 -10.80 23.83
C PRO A 171 -0.49 -9.27 23.78
N TYR A 172 -1.67 -8.79 23.39
CA TYR A 172 -1.88 -7.37 23.16
C TYR A 172 -3.27 -6.92 23.62
N THR A 173 -3.37 -5.63 23.90
CA THR A 173 -4.64 -4.92 24.06
C THR A 173 -4.59 -3.64 23.24
N VAL A 174 -5.73 -3.25 22.68
CA VAL A 174 -5.88 -1.98 21.96
C VAL A 174 -6.89 -1.11 22.69
N GLN A 175 -6.77 0.20 22.52
CA GLN A 175 -7.77 1.14 23.01
C GLN A 175 -7.81 2.35 22.07
N VAL A 176 -9.02 2.76 21.68
CA VAL A 176 -9.25 4.01 20.95
C VAL A 176 -9.91 5.01 21.89
N THR A 177 -9.41 6.24 21.91
CA THR A 177 -9.93 7.32 22.76
C THR A 177 -10.14 8.60 21.96
N ALA A 178 -11.03 9.46 22.44
CA ALA A 178 -11.21 10.79 21.87
C ALA A 178 -10.01 11.67 22.22
N ALA A 179 -9.48 12.40 21.25
CA ALA A 179 -8.51 13.46 21.51
C ALA A 179 -9.18 14.55 22.37
N GLU A 180 -8.50 15.01 23.42
CA GLU A 180 -8.97 16.17 24.18
C GLU A 180 -9.05 17.36 23.24
N ARG A 181 -10.24 17.99 23.14
CA ARG A 181 -10.39 19.24 22.38
C ARG A 181 -9.52 20.28 23.07
N THR A 182 -8.38 20.62 22.48
CA THR A 182 -7.61 21.77 22.92
C THR A 182 -8.47 22.99 22.61
N SER A 183 -9.13 23.54 23.62
CA SER A 183 -9.74 24.87 23.50
C SER A 183 -8.59 25.84 23.27
N GLU A 184 -8.39 26.28 22.04
CA GLU A 184 -7.60 27.48 21.78
C GLU A 184 -8.19 28.61 22.64
N ARG A 185 -7.35 29.21 23.47
CA ARG A 185 -7.65 30.40 24.25
C ARG A 185 -7.14 31.62 23.52
#